data_AF-A0A534L119-F1
#
_entry.id   AF-A0A534L119-F1
#
_cell.length_a   1.000
_cell.length_b   1.000
_cell.length_c   1.000
_cell.angle_alpha   90.00
_cell.angle_beta   90.00
_cell.angle_gamma   90.00
#
_symmetry.space_group_name_H-M   'P 1'
#
loop_
_entity.id
_entity.type
_entity.pdbx_description
1 polymer ?
#
loop_
_entity_poly.entity_id
_entity_poly.type
_entity_poly.pdbx_seq_one_letter_code
_entity_poly.pdbx_strand_id
1 'polypeptide(L)'
;MSRFAGLVSRIRRELPIRRDSATTRNVYGEEQLELDVWMNDLFVDACRDSKLVSQVASEEMGEVKDLGRGRFSVVLDPLAGSSAVKSI
;
A
#
# COMPACT_ATOMS: atom_id res chain seq x y z
N MET A 1 4.81 4.61 -19.90
CA MET A 1 4.33 3.35 -19.29
C MET A 1 3.44 3.72 -18.11
N SER A 2 2.31 3.02 -17.92
CA SER A 2 1.42 3.23 -16.76
C SER A 2 2.24 3.27 -15.47
N ARG A 3 2.18 4.39 -14.73
CA ARG A 3 2.94 4.58 -13.47
C ARG A 3 2.69 3.45 -12.47
N PHE A 4 1.48 2.88 -12.50
CA PHE A 4 1.05 1.80 -11.61
C PHE A 4 1.79 0.49 -11.87
N ALA A 5 1.87 0.03 -13.13
CA ALA A 5 2.57 -1.21 -13.47
C ALA A 5 4.10 -1.09 -13.22
N GLY A 6 4.64 0.12 -13.31
CA GLY A 6 6.06 0.39 -13.03
C GLY A 6 6.47 0.23 -11.57
N LEU A 7 5.51 0.21 -10.62
CA LEU A 7 5.80 0.07 -9.20
C LEU A 7 6.40 -1.29 -8.84
N VAL A 8 6.09 -2.34 -9.61
CA VAL A 8 6.54 -3.72 -9.36
C VAL A 8 8.06 -3.81 -9.22
N SER A 9 8.81 -3.13 -10.10
CA SER A 9 10.27 -3.14 -10.07
C SER A 9 10.85 -2.44 -8.83
N ARG A 10 10.12 -1.48 -8.24
CA ARG A 10 10.51 -0.84 -6.98
C ARG A 10 10.16 -1.75 -5.81
N ILE A 11 8.94 -2.26 -5.75
CA ILE A 11 8.46 -3.19 -4.71
C ILE A 11 9.43 -4.39 -4.59
N ARG A 12 9.74 -5.08 -5.70
CA ARG A 12 10.64 -6.24 -5.69
C ARG A 12 12.04 -5.96 -5.11
N ARG A 13 12.54 -4.72 -5.21
CA ARG A 13 13.83 -4.32 -4.65
C ARG A 13 13.77 -4.02 -3.16
N GLU A 14 12.64 -3.54 -2.67
CA GLU A 14 12.45 -3.14 -1.27
C GLU A 14 11.98 -4.31 -0.39
N LEU A 15 11.31 -5.33 -0.96
CA LEU A 15 10.88 -6.55 -0.26
C LEU A 15 11.95 -7.19 0.67
N PRO A 16 13.23 -7.34 0.25
CA PRO A 16 14.24 -7.92 1.14
C PRO A 16 14.79 -6.95 2.18
N ILE A 17 14.55 -5.64 2.04
CA ILE A 17 15.17 -4.58 2.85
C ILE A 17 14.27 -4.20 4.02
N ARG A 18 12.97 -4.01 3.77
CA ARG A 18 11.99 -3.54 4.75
C ARG A 18 11.27 -4.75 5.34
N ARG A 19 11.76 -5.29 6.46
CA ARG A 19 11.18 -6.49 7.09
C ARG A 19 10.90 -6.33 8.57
N ASP A 20 11.31 -5.22 9.14
CA ASP A 20 11.12 -4.93 10.55
C ASP A 20 9.68 -4.48 10.81
N SER A 21 9.27 -4.58 12.07
CA SER A 21 7.98 -4.08 12.53
C SER A 21 7.92 -2.55 12.38
N ALA A 22 6.82 -2.03 11.84
CA ALA A 22 6.54 -0.60 11.80
C ALA A 22 6.23 -0.02 13.19
N THR A 23 6.12 -0.86 14.24
CA THR A 23 5.68 -0.46 15.59
C THR A 23 4.27 0.15 15.60
N THR A 24 3.50 -0.05 14.53
CA THR A 24 2.11 0.37 14.36
C THR A 24 1.20 -0.83 14.21
N ARG A 25 -0.12 -0.60 14.30
CA ARG A 25 -1.15 -1.60 14.04
C ARG A 25 -2.18 -1.08 13.05
N ASN A 26 -2.67 -1.96 12.20
CA ASN A 26 -3.79 -1.65 11.31
C ASN A 26 -5.13 -1.66 12.09
N VAL A 27 -6.23 -1.42 11.37
CA VAL A 27 -7.59 -1.35 11.93
C VAL A 27 -8.10 -2.66 12.50
N TYR A 28 -7.50 -3.78 12.09
CA TYR A 28 -7.81 -5.11 12.56
C TYR A 28 -6.97 -5.50 13.79
N GLY A 29 -6.10 -4.59 14.25
CA GLY A 29 -5.21 -4.80 15.38
C GLY A 29 -3.99 -5.65 15.05
N GLU A 30 -3.69 -5.87 13.77
CA GLU A 30 -2.53 -6.63 13.33
C GLU A 30 -1.27 -5.76 13.35
N GLU A 31 -0.14 -6.35 13.71
CA GLU A 31 1.14 -5.64 13.69
C GLU A 31 1.61 -5.47 12.26
N GLN A 32 1.87 -4.22 11.86
CA GLN A 32 2.34 -3.89 10.52
C GLN A 32 3.86 -4.02 10.42
N LEU A 33 4.34 -4.48 9.27
CA LEU A 33 5.73 -4.32 8.84
C LEU A 33 5.95 -2.91 8.31
N GLU A 34 7.20 -2.44 8.34
CA GLU A 34 7.60 -1.22 7.63
C GLU A 34 7.25 -1.28 6.14
N LEU A 35 7.25 -2.49 5.58
CA LEU A 35 6.88 -2.76 4.20
C LEU A 35 5.40 -2.58 3.94
N ASP A 36 4.52 -2.97 4.88
CA ASP A 36 3.06 -2.79 4.76
C ASP A 36 2.73 -1.30 4.63
N VAL A 37 3.26 -0.52 5.57
CA VAL A 37 3.08 0.95 5.60
C VAL A 37 3.66 1.59 4.33
N TRP A 38 4.87 1.21 3.95
CA TRP A 38 5.53 1.77 2.77
C TRP A 38 4.80 1.43 1.46
N MET A 39 4.31 0.19 1.31
CA MET A 39 3.56 -0.22 0.13
C MET A 39 2.20 0.47 0.05
N ASN A 40 1.51 0.61 1.18
CA ASN A 40 0.27 1.39 1.25
C ASN A 40 0.48 2.81 0.74
N ASP A 41 1.47 3.53 1.27
CA ASP A 41 1.77 4.90 0.86
C ASP A 41 2.13 4.98 -0.62
N LEU A 42 2.95 4.04 -1.12
CA LEU A 42 3.35 3.98 -2.52
C LEU A 42 2.15 3.83 -3.46
N PHE A 43 1.21 2.95 -3.14
CA PHE A 43 0.01 2.75 -3.96
C PHE A 43 -0.96 3.92 -3.88
N VAL A 44 -1.16 4.50 -2.68
CA VAL A 44 -2.01 5.68 -2.48
C VAL A 44 -1.48 6.88 -3.28
N ASP A 45 -0.17 7.10 -3.28
CA ASP A 45 0.47 8.17 -4.04
C ASP A 45 0.34 7.94 -5.55
N ALA A 46 0.52 6.70 -6.01
CA ALA A 46 0.30 6.36 -7.41
C ALA A 46 -1.17 6.58 -7.86
N CYS A 47 -2.14 6.26 -6.99
CA CYS A 47 -3.56 6.54 -7.22
C CYS A 47 -3.80 8.05 -7.35
N ARG A 48 -3.26 8.83 -6.40
CA ARG A 48 -3.36 10.30 -6.38
C ARG A 48 -2.72 10.95 -7.61
N ASP A 49 -1.57 10.44 -8.04
CA ASP A 49 -0.82 10.96 -9.18
C ASP A 49 -1.49 10.64 -10.51
N SER A 50 -2.23 9.53 -10.59
CA SER A 50 -2.96 9.17 -11.81
C SER A 50 -4.02 10.19 -12.19
N LYS A 51 -4.59 10.92 -11.21
CA LYS A 51 -5.79 11.78 -11.35
C LYS A 51 -7.04 11.04 -11.86
N LEU A 52 -6.99 9.70 -11.93
CA LEU A 52 -8.09 8.85 -12.35
C LEU A 52 -8.87 8.30 -11.16
N VAL A 53 -8.26 8.24 -9.97
CA VAL A 53 -8.87 7.71 -8.75
C VAL A 53 -9.40 8.85 -7.88
N SER A 54 -10.67 8.79 -7.48
CA SER A 54 -11.30 9.73 -6.56
C SER A 54 -11.19 9.30 -5.11
N GLN A 55 -11.23 7.99 -4.84
CA GLN A 55 -11.19 7.45 -3.49
C GLN A 55 -10.39 6.16 -3.45
N VAL A 56 -9.68 5.94 -2.35
CA VAL A 56 -8.96 4.69 -2.09
C VAL A 56 -9.26 4.17 -0.69
N ALA A 57 -9.52 2.86 -0.58
CA ALA A 57 -9.56 2.15 0.69
C ALA A 57 -8.47 1.08 0.68
N SER A 58 -7.80 0.85 1.82
CA SER A 58 -6.78 -0.18 1.95
C SER A 58 -6.91 -0.95 3.26
N GLU A 59 -6.47 -2.20 3.25
CA GLU A 59 -6.30 -3.02 4.46
C GLU A 59 -5.48 -2.29 5.54
N GLU A 60 -4.50 -1.49 5.13
CA GLU A 60 -3.58 -0.81 6.04
C GLU A 60 -4.11 0.51 6.62
N MET A 61 -5.36 0.91 6.33
CA MET A 61 -5.91 2.20 6.74
C MET A 61 -7.28 2.14 7.41
N GLY A 62 -7.48 3.07 8.36
CA GLY A 62 -8.72 3.39 9.08
C GLY A 62 -9.92 3.68 8.22
N GLU A 63 -9.72 4.60 7.30
CA GLU A 63 -10.80 5.30 6.62
C GLU A 63 -10.50 5.37 5.13
N VAL A 64 -11.56 5.45 4.34
CA VAL A 64 -11.45 5.71 2.90
C VAL A 64 -10.82 7.07 2.68
N LYS A 65 -9.72 7.13 1.93
CA LYS A 65 -9.01 8.38 1.64
C LYS A 65 -9.53 9.01 0.35
N ASP A 66 -9.96 10.26 0.45
CA ASP A 66 -10.33 11.08 -0.71
C ASP A 66 -9.06 11.57 -1.44
N LEU A 67 -9.04 11.34 -2.76
CA LEU A 67 -7.96 11.69 -3.68
C LEU A 67 -8.39 12.73 -4.73
N GLY A 68 -9.66 13.18 -4.73
CA GLY A 68 -10.20 14.22 -5.59
C GLY A 68 -11.27 13.73 -6.56
N ARG A 69 -11.32 14.32 -7.77
CA ARG A 69 -12.41 14.13 -8.75
C ARG A 69 -12.13 13.06 -9.81
N GLY A 70 -11.39 12.02 -9.46
CA GLY A 70 -11.18 10.87 -10.34
C GLY A 70 -12.49 10.16 -10.70
N ARG A 71 -12.46 9.30 -11.72
CA ARG A 71 -13.62 8.53 -12.17
C ARG A 71 -13.79 7.19 -11.45
N PHE A 72 -12.74 6.73 -10.78
CA PHE A 72 -12.69 5.40 -10.19
C PHE A 72 -12.49 5.47 -8.67
N SER A 73 -13.11 4.54 -7.95
CA SER A 73 -12.75 4.20 -6.58
C SER A 73 -11.96 2.89 -6.59
N VAL A 74 -10.91 2.80 -5.77
CA VAL A 74 -10.02 1.63 -5.72
C VAL A 74 -9.98 1.06 -4.30
N VAL A 75 -10.10 -0.26 -4.18
CA VAL A 75 -9.85 -0.98 -2.92
C VAL A 75 -8.61 -1.83 -3.13
N LEU A 76 -7.67 -1.82 -2.18
CA LEU A 76 -6.41 -2.54 -2.31
C LEU A 76 -5.94 -3.19 -1.01
N ASP A 77 -5.49 -4.43 -1.13
CA ASP A 77 -4.52 -5.06 -0.23
C ASP A 77 -3.13 -4.77 -0.84
N PRO A 78 -2.31 -3.93 -0.19
CA PRO A 78 -1.03 -3.52 -0.73
C PRO A 78 0.01 -4.64 -0.62
N LEU A 79 -0.05 -5.48 0.42
CA LEU A 79 0.85 -6.61 0.62
C LEU A 79 0.12 -7.82 1.21
N ALA A 80 -0.34 -8.70 0.33
CA ALA A 80 -0.87 -9.98 0.76
C ALA A 80 0.24 -10.87 1.36
N GLY A 81 0.04 -11.31 2.61
CA GLY A 81 0.89 -12.32 3.25
C GLY A 81 2.16 -11.79 3.92
N SER A 82 2.09 -10.62 4.54
CA SER A 82 3.19 -9.99 5.32
C SER A 82 3.78 -10.94 6.38
N SER A 83 2.98 -11.86 6.91
CA SER A 83 3.43 -12.93 7.81
C SER A 83 4.47 -13.87 7.18
N ALA A 84 4.36 -14.17 5.88
CA ALA A 84 5.34 -14.97 5.15
C ALA A 84 6.65 -14.21 4.95
N VAL A 85 6.60 -12.88 4.80
CA VAL A 85 7.79 -12.03 4.66
C VAL A 85 8.61 -12.02 5.95
N LYS A 86 7.98 -12.07 7.14
CA LYS A 86 8.69 -12.20 8.44
C LYS A 86 9.44 -13.52 8.60
N SER A 87 9.03 -14.59 7.94
CA SER A 87 9.53 -15.96 8.20
C SER A 87 10.75 -16.37 7.35
N ILE A 88 11.26 -15.49 6.47
CA ILE A 88 12.35 -15.77 5.53
C ILE A 88 13.55 -14.87 5.79
#